data_AF-A0A822EKT2-F1
#
_entry.id   AF-A0A822EKT2-F1
#
_cell.length_a   1.000
_cell.length_b   1.000
_cell.length_c   1.000
_cell.angle_alpha   90.00
_cell.angle_beta   90.00
_cell.angle_gamma   90.00
#
_symmetry.space_group_name_H-M   'P 1'
#
loop_
_entity.id
_entity.type
_entity.pdbx_description
1 polymer ?
#
loop_
_entity_poly.entity_id
_entity_poly.type
_entity_poly.pdbx_seq_one_letter_code
_entity_poly.pdbx_strand_id
1 'polypeptide(L)' 'MVSKPLRTIFTTSKSDELDVLERIIKLDLKRRPNASETLQIEYFTNPSAPCPSNRLPKPKENQPTENNKRKLGNDE' A
#
# COMPACT_ATOMS: atom_id res chain seq x y z
N MET A 1 -26.35 11.11 -11.46
CA MET A 1 -25.01 10.62 -11.09
C MET A 1 -25.11 9.96 -9.73
N VAL A 2 -25.13 8.62 -9.65
CA VAL A 2 -25.17 7.93 -8.36
C VAL A 2 -23.74 7.90 -7.82
N SER A 3 -23.48 8.67 -6.77
CA SER A 3 -22.22 8.62 -6.01
C SER A 3 -22.00 7.19 -5.52
N LYS A 4 -20.92 6.52 -5.96
CA LYS A 4 -20.50 5.24 -5.39
C LYS A 4 -20.28 5.44 -3.87
N PRO A 5 -20.82 4.60 -2.97
CA PRO A 5 -20.62 4.74 -1.51
C PRO A 5 -19.15 4.86 -1.07
N LEU A 6 -18.22 4.33 -1.87
CA LEU A 6 -16.78 4.49 -1.63
C LEU A 6 -16.29 5.94 -1.76
N ARG A 7 -16.91 6.77 -2.62
CA ARG A 7 -16.53 8.19 -2.80
C ARG A 7 -16.76 9.01 -1.54
N THR A 8 -17.78 8.68 -0.74
CA THR A 8 -18.09 9.42 0.48
C THR A 8 -17.17 9.05 1.64
N ILE A 9 -16.53 7.88 1.57
CA ILE A 9 -15.59 7.38 2.59
C ILE A 9 -14.16 7.79 2.22
N PHE A 10 -13.77 7.61 0.96
CA PHE A 10 -12.44 7.87 0.43
C PHE A 10 -12.42 9.18 -0.36
N THR A 11 -12.56 10.29 0.36
CA THR A 11 -12.75 11.63 -0.23
C THR A 11 -11.54 12.14 -1.02
N THR A 12 -10.34 11.68 -0.68
CA THR A 12 -9.09 12.05 -1.36
C THR A 12 -8.75 11.16 -2.55
N SER A 13 -9.47 10.04 -2.70
CA SER A 13 -9.14 9.06 -3.73
C SER A 13 -9.64 9.47 -5.10
N LYS A 14 -8.92 9.05 -6.14
CA LYS A 14 -9.29 9.25 -7.54
C LYS A 14 -10.25 8.15 -8.04
N SER A 15 -10.78 8.29 -9.25
CA SER A 15 -11.81 7.36 -9.76
C SER A 15 -11.28 5.96 -9.98
N ASP A 16 -10.12 5.89 -10.61
CA ASP A 16 -9.37 4.67 -10.89
C ASP A 16 -8.99 3.90 -9.61
N GLU A 17 -8.58 4.59 -8.55
CA GLU A 17 -8.34 4.01 -7.22
C GLU A 17 -9.59 3.31 -6.66
N LEU A 18 -10.75 3.97 -6.76
CA LEU A 18 -12.01 3.43 -6.26
C LEU A 18 -12.53 2.28 -7.12
N ASP A 19 -12.21 2.27 -8.41
CA ASP A 19 -12.54 1.18 -9.32
C ASP A 19 -11.74 -0.10 -9.01
N VAL A 20 -10.46 0.03 -8.64
CA VAL A 20 -9.68 -1.09 -8.08
C VAL A 20 -10.33 -1.59 -6.81
N LEU A 21 -10.60 -0.68 -5.86
CA LEU A 21 -11.15 -1.04 -4.56
C LEU A 21 -12.49 -1.77 -4.69
N GLU A 22 -13.37 -1.28 -5.56
CA GLU A 22 -14.69 -1.91 -5.80
C GLU A 22 -14.58 -3.35 -6.33
N ARG A 23 -13.57 -3.64 -7.15
CA ARG A 23 -13.34 -4.98 -7.71
C ARG A 23 -12.76 -5.95 -6.67
N ILE A 24 -11.83 -5.50 -5.82
CA ILE A 24 -11.14 -6.37 -4.86
C ILE A 24 -11.99 -6.67 -3.61
N ILE A 25 -12.90 -5.78 -3.20
CA ILE A 25 -13.74 -5.97 -2.01
C ILE A 25 -15.02 -6.77 -2.28
N LYS A 26 -15.21 -7.33 -3.48
CA LYS A 26 -16.39 -8.15 -3.78
C LYS A 26 -16.48 -9.34 -2.80
N LEU A 27 -17.67 -9.56 -2.24
CA LEU A 27 -17.94 -10.67 -1.31
C LEU A 27 -17.92 -12.03 -2.03
N ASP A 28 -18.38 -12.05 -3.28
CA ASP A 28 -18.29 -13.23 -4.13
C ASP A 28 -16.85 -13.41 -4.64
N LEU A 29 -16.19 -14.46 -4.16
CA LEU A 29 -14.81 -14.79 -4.52
C LEU A 29 -14.64 -15.10 -6.01
N LYS A 30 -15.68 -15.62 -6.68
CA LYS A 30 -15.63 -15.90 -8.12
C LYS A 30 -15.64 -14.63 -8.97
N ARG A 31 -16.04 -13.51 -8.39
CA ARG A 31 -16.11 -12.19 -9.06
C ARG A 31 -14.96 -11.28 -8.66
N ARG A 32 -14.10 -11.72 -7.74
CA ARG A 32 -12.91 -10.98 -7.32
C ARG A 32 -11.79 -11.26 -8.31
N PRO A 33 -11.11 -10.22 -8.84
CA PRO A 33 -9.98 -10.44 -9.72
C PRO A 33 -8.80 -11.05 -8.97
N ASN A 34 -8.00 -11.83 -9.68
CA ASN A 34 -6.70 -12.27 -9.19
C ASN A 34 -5.63 -11.15 -9.33
N ALA A 35 -4.42 -11.39 -8.84
CA ALA A 35 -3.36 -10.39 -8.85
C ALA A 35 -2.99 -9.92 -10.27
N SER A 36 -2.93 -10.84 -11.24
CA SER A 36 -2.58 -10.52 -12.62
C SER A 36 -3.65 -9.64 -13.28
N GLU A 37 -4.92 -9.97 -13.08
CA GLU A 37 -6.05 -9.17 -13.56
C GLU A 37 -6.11 -7.79 -12.88
N THR A 38 -5.75 -7.72 -11.60
CA THR A 38 -5.77 -6.46 -10.83
C THR A 38 -4.70 -5.48 -11.32
N LEU A 39 -3.50 -5.98 -11.64
CA LEU A 39 -2.40 -5.15 -12.14
C LEU A 39 -2.65 -4.56 -13.53
N GLN A 40 -3.65 -5.06 -14.27
CA GLN A 40 -4.06 -4.52 -15.57
C GLN A 40 -5.07 -3.36 -15.48
N ILE A 41 -5.53 -2.99 -14.28
CA ILE A 41 -6.48 -1.89 -14.08
C ILE A 41 -5.79 -0.53 -14.32
N GLU A 42 -6.55 0.47 -14.81
CA GLU A 42 -6.08 1.82 -15.14
C GLU A 42 -5.24 2.47 -14.04
N TYR A 43 -5.61 2.26 -12.77
CA TYR A 43 -4.84 2.76 -11.62
C TYR A 43 -3.34 2.40 -11.66
N PHE A 44 -2.98 1.20 -12.13
CA PHE A 44 -1.59 0.73 -12.20
C PHE A 44 -0.91 1.05 -13.53
N THR A 45 -1.65 1.51 -14.54
CA THR A 45 -1.15 1.80 -15.89
C THR A 45 -1.21 3.28 -16.25
N ASN A 46 -1.83 4.10 -15.41
CA ASN A 46 -1.87 5.55 -15.58
C ASN A 46 -0.44 6.16 -15.46
N PRO A 47 -0.24 7.41 -15.91
CA PRO A 47 1.06 8.07 -15.83
C PRO A 47 1.53 8.40 -14.40
N SER A 48 0.67 8.25 -13.39
CA SER A 48 1.02 8.52 -11.99
C SER A 48 1.84 7.35 -11.44
N ALA A 49 3.13 7.35 -11.78
CA ALA A 49 4.04 6.31 -11.35
C ALA A 49 4.06 6.16 -9.81
N PRO A 50 4.17 4.92 -9.30
CA PRO A 50 4.30 4.69 -7.87
C PRO A 50 5.54 5.40 -7.32
N CYS A 51 5.46 5.80 -6.05
CA CYS A 51 6.61 6.38 -5.37
C CYS A 51 7.76 5.35 -5.34
N PRO A 52 8.95 5.69 -5.87
CA PRO A 52 10.07 4.77 -5.85
C PRO A 52 10.48 4.47 -4.41
N SER A 53 10.96 3.25 -4.16
CA SER A 53 11.20 2.74 -2.79
C SER A 53 12.11 3.63 -1.95
N ASN A 54 13.05 4.34 -2.57
CA ASN A 54 13.97 5.27 -1.91
C ASN A 54 13.33 6.58 -1.42
N ARG A 55 12.13 6.91 -1.90
CA ARG A 55 11.36 8.11 -1.52
C ARG A 55 10.21 7.81 -0.56
N LEU A 56 9.99 6.53 -0.21
CA LEU A 56 8.99 6.17 0.79
C LEU A 56 9.41 6.68 2.17
N PRO A 57 8.45 7.21 2.97
CA PRO A 57 8.74 7.63 4.34
C PRO A 57 9.19 6.42 5.15
N LYS A 58 10.36 6.52 5.78
CA LYS A 58 10.84 5.51 6.71
C LYS A 58 10.32 5.83 8.11
N PRO A 59 9.88 4.83 8.89
CA PRO A 59 9.67 5.02 10.32
C PRO A 59 10.94 5.61 10.93
N LYS A 60 10.80 6.53 11.89
CA LYS A 60 11.93 6.92 12.72
C LYS A 60 12.33 5.67 13.49
N GLU A 61 13.46 5.09 13.13
CA GLU A 61 14.07 4.03 13.91
C GLU A 61 14.23 4.60 15.32
N ASN A 62 13.60 3.96 16.32
CA ASN A 62 13.92 4.26 17.70
C ASN A 62 15.39 3.93 17.83
N GLN A 63 16.25 4.96 17.81
CA GLN A 63 17.68 4.75 17.98
C GLN A 63 17.85 3.88 19.23
N PRO A 64 18.60 2.77 19.16
CA PRO A 64 18.95 2.05 20.36
C PRO A 64 19.63 3.07 21.28
N THR A 65 18.99 3.35 22.41
CA THR A 65 19.61 4.11 23.49
C THR A 65 20.92 3.41 23.81
N GLU A 66 22.03 4.17 23.83
CA GLU A 66 23.42 3.71 23.96
C GLU A 66 23.77 2.93 25.26
N ASN A 67 22.81 2.34 25.98
CA ASN A 67 23.04 1.76 27.30
C ASN A 67 23.12 0.23 27.36
N ASN A 68 23.25 -0.49 26.24
CA ASN A 68 23.53 -1.93 26.28
C ASN A 68 24.91 -2.28 25.72
N LYS A 69 25.96 -1.79 26.40
CA LYS A 69 27.29 -2.42 26.39
C LYS A 69 27.23 -3.77 27.14
N ARG A 70 26.60 -4.78 26.54
CA ARG A 70 26.91 -6.16 26.95
C ARG A 70 28.17 -6.57 26.20
N LYS A 71 29.29 -6.54 26.92
CA LYS A 71 30.57 -7.09 26.49
C LYS A 71 30.34 -8.53 26.04
N LEU A 72 30.49 -8.79 24.74
CA LEU A 72 30.78 -10.12 24.26
C LEU A 72 32.31 -10.20 24.26
N GLY A 73 32.87 -10.81 25.30
CA GLY A 73 34.22 -11.35 25.21
C GLY A 73 34.24 -12.44 24.14
N ASN A 74 35.39 -12.60 23.50
CA ASN A 74 35.97 -13.87 23.07
C ASN A 74 37.39 -13.57 22.55
N ASP A 75 38.37 -14.08 23.30
CA ASP A 75 39.50 -14.91 22.86
C ASP A 75 40.31 -14.51 21.61
N GLU A 76 41.54 -14.01 21.85
CA GLU A 76 42.78 -14.58 21.28
C GLU A 76 43.95 -14.37 22.25
#